data_AF-A0A1D2Q9M8-F1
#
_entry.id   AF-A0A1D2Q9M8-F1
#
_cell.length_a   1.000
_cell.length_b   1.000
_cell.length_c   1.000
_cell.angle_alpha   90.00
_cell.angle_beta   90.00
_cell.angle_gamma   90.00
#
_symmetry.space_group_name_H-M   'P 1'
#
loop_
_entity.id
_entity.type
_entity.pdbx_description
1 polymer ?
#
loop_
_entity_poly.entity_id
_entity_poly.type
_entity_poly.pdbx_seq_one_letter_code
_entity_poly.pdbx_strand_id
1 'polypeptide(L)' 'MATEALTHLRTRFGSGESFTYEQAGRVLRAHDIESVLVDDLLETLLLRGYLYEVGDNLRITD' A
#
# COMPACT_ATOMS: atom_id res chain seq x y z
N MET A 1 10.35 0.52 6.67
CA MET A 1 9.20 -0.38 6.94
C MET A 1 7.87 0.30 6.59
N ALA A 2 6.94 0.60 7.51
CA ALA A 2 5.59 1.11 7.13
C ALA A 2 5.61 2.47 6.39
N THR A 3 6.37 3.44 6.89
CA THR A 3 6.52 4.75 6.23
C THR A 3 7.14 4.63 4.84
N GLU A 4 8.10 3.73 4.68
CA GLU A 4 8.79 3.47 3.41
C GLU A 4 7.86 2.78 2.40
N ALA A 5 7.10 1.76 2.84
CA ALA A 5 6.05 1.14 2.05
C ALA A 5 5.04 2.18 1.55
N LEU A 6 4.58 3.07 2.43
CA LEU A 6 3.70 4.18 2.05
C LEU A 6 4.35 5.11 1.02
N THR A 7 5.64 5.42 1.17
CA THR A 7 6.39 6.22 0.18
C THR A 7 6.38 5.55 -1.19
N HIS A 8 6.69 4.26 -1.28
CA HIS A 8 6.69 3.53 -2.55
C HIS A 8 5.30 3.52 -3.20
N LEU A 9 4.25 3.26 -2.42
CA LEU A 9 2.87 3.29 -2.90
C LEU A 9 2.47 4.70 -3.37
N ARG A 10 2.82 5.74 -2.61
CA ARG A 10 2.57 7.16 -2.99
C ARG A 10 3.28 7.55 -4.27
N THR A 11 4.53 7.15 -4.44
CA THR A 11 5.29 7.42 -5.67
C THR A 11 4.67 6.72 -6.88
N ARG A 12 4.07 5.54 -6.70
CA ARG A 12 3.52 4.76 -7.80
C ARG A 12 2.08 5.13 -8.20
N PHE A 13 1.21 5.42 -7.23
CA PHE A 13 -0.24 5.60 -7.47
C PHE A 13 -0.73 7.03 -7.15
N GLY A 14 0.02 7.82 -6.37
CA GLY A 14 -0.47 9.11 -5.88
C GLY A 14 -1.66 9.01 -4.92
N SER A 15 -2.14 10.13 -4.38
CA SER A 15 -3.25 10.16 -3.40
C SER A 15 -4.65 10.08 -4.04
N GLY A 16 -4.73 10.19 -5.36
CA GLY A 16 -5.98 10.20 -6.12
C GLY A 16 -6.41 8.85 -6.70
N GLU A 17 -5.48 7.92 -6.87
CA GLU A 17 -5.75 6.68 -7.61
C GLU A 17 -6.14 5.54 -6.67
N SER A 18 -7.04 4.69 -7.17
CA SER A 18 -7.40 3.43 -6.50
C SER A 18 -6.56 2.31 -7.11
N PHE A 19 -6.07 1.39 -6.30
CA PHE A 19 -5.24 0.26 -6.73
C PHE A 19 -5.61 -0.99 -5.94
N THR A 20 -5.42 -2.17 -6.54
CA THR A 20 -5.75 -3.43 -5.86
C THR A 20 -4.68 -3.80 -4.83
N TYR A 21 -5.04 -4.67 -3.87
CA TYR A 21 -4.06 -5.31 -2.97
C TYR A 21 -2.93 -6.00 -3.75
N GLU A 22 -3.25 -6.64 -4.87
CA GLU A 22 -2.25 -7.29 -5.73
C GLU A 22 -1.27 -6.28 -6.32
N GLN A 23 -1.78 -5.13 -6.81
CA GLN A 23 -0.94 -4.06 -7.34
C GLN A 23 -0.04 -3.47 -6.25
N ALA A 24 -0.58 -3.23 -5.06
CA ALA A 24 0.19 -2.77 -3.91
C ALA A 24 1.30 -3.77 -3.56
N GLY A 25 0.98 -5.06 -3.47
CA GLY A 25 1.95 -6.09 -3.14
C GLY A 25 3.01 -6.32 -4.22
N ARG A 26 2.71 -6.08 -5.50
CA ARG A 26 3.73 -6.09 -6.57
C ARG A 26 4.72 -4.93 -6.42
N VAL A 27 4.25 -3.74 -6.08
CA VAL A 27 5.11 -2.56 -5.86
C VAL A 27 6.02 -2.78 -4.66
N LEU A 28 5.49 -3.23 -3.53
CA LEU A 28 6.29 -3.44 -2.33
C LEU A 28 7.36 -4.53 -2.54
N ARG A 29 7.01 -5.65 -3.20
CA ARG A 29 7.99 -6.69 -3.55
C ARG A 29 9.07 -6.25 -4.52
N ALA A 30 8.77 -5.33 -5.42
CA ALA A 30 9.77 -4.75 -6.32
C ALA A 30 10.82 -3.89 -5.58
N HIS A 31 10.54 -3.52 -4.33
CA HIS A 31 11.43 -2.77 -3.45
C HIS A 31 12.00 -3.65 -2.32
N ASP A 32 12.24 -4.93 -2.58
CA ASP A 32 12.83 -5.91 -1.65
C ASP A 32 12.06 -6.10 -0.33
N ILE A 33 10.75 -5.78 -0.31
CA ILE A 33 9.88 -6.11 0.82
C ILE A 33 9.37 -7.54 0.63
N GLU A 34 9.71 -8.42 1.57
CA GLU A 34 9.30 -9.82 1.54
C GLU A 34 7.77 -9.98 1.52
N SER A 35 7.28 -10.98 0.78
CA SER A 35 5.85 -11.29 0.65
C SER A 35 5.11 -11.37 1.99
N VAL A 36 5.70 -12.01 3.01
CA VAL A 36 5.07 -12.16 4.33
C VAL A 36 4.87 -10.81 5.00
N LEU A 37 5.81 -9.89 4.81
CA LEU A 37 5.75 -8.55 5.39
C LEU A 37 4.82 -7.62 4.62
N VAL A 38 4.55 -7.90 3.34
CA VAL A 38 3.66 -7.07 2.51
C VAL A 38 2.25 -7.03 3.09
N ASP A 39 1.68 -8.17 3.43
CA ASP A 39 0.30 -8.24 3.92
C ASP A 39 0.18 -7.53 5.28
N ASP A 40 1.11 -7.82 6.21
CA ASP A 40 1.21 -7.16 7.51
C ASP A 40 1.41 -5.63 7.38
N LEU A 41 2.18 -5.18 6.39
CA LEU A 41 2.42 -3.76 6.13
C LEU A 41 1.18 -3.08 5.57
N LEU A 42 0.47 -3.70 4.63
CA LEU A 42 -0.78 -3.16 4.09
C LEU A 42 -1.85 -3.06 5.18
N GLU A 43 -2.00 -4.09 6.01
CA GLU A 43 -2.89 -4.07 7.18
C GLU A 43 -2.49 -2.96 8.17
N THR A 44 -1.19 -2.83 8.48
CA THR A 44 -0.70 -1.76 9.36
C THR A 44 -1.01 -0.38 8.80
N LEU A 45 -0.89 -0.18 7.48
CA LEU A 45 -1.19 1.10 6.84
C LEU A 45 -2.70 1.42 6.84
N LEU A 46 -3.56 0.41 6.69
CA LEU A 46 -5.01 0.53 6.86
C LEU A 46 -5.39 0.89 8.30
N LEU A 47 -4.88 0.15 9.28
CA LEU A 47 -5.13 0.39 10.71
C LEU A 47 -4.68 1.78 11.15
N ARG A 48 -3.63 2.32 10.53
CA ARG A 48 -3.12 3.67 10.80
C ARG A 48 -3.81 4.77 10.00
N GLY A 49 -4.74 4.44 9.09
CA GLY A 49 -5.50 5.40 8.29
C GLY A 49 -4.72 6.03 7.12
N TYR A 50 -3.59 5.44 6.72
CA TYR A 50 -2.85 5.88 5.54
C TYR A 50 -3.43 5.32 4.24
N LEU A 51 -4.12 4.19 4.34
CA LEU A 51 -4.89 3.58 3.28
C LEU A 51 -6.35 3.46 3.72
N TYR A 52 -7.26 3.45 2.75
CA TYR A 52 -8.67 3.12 2.97
C TYR A 52 -9.21 2.30 1.81
N GLU A 53 -10.23 1.48 2.10
CA GLU A 53 -10.88 0.64 1.11
C GLU A 53 -11.95 1.41 0.33
N VAL A 54 -11.95 1.23 -0.99
CA VAL A 54 -12.92 1.78 -1.94
C VAL A 54 -13.41 0.64 -2.82
N GLY A 55 -14.47 -0.02 -2.37
CA GLY A 55 -14.90 -1.30 -2.95
C GLY A 55 -13.82 -2.36 -2.73
N ASP A 56 -13.42 -3.06 -3.79
CA ASP A 56 -12.37 -4.09 -3.73
C ASP A 56 -10.94 -3.52 -3.90
N ASN A 57 -10.79 -2.19 -3.88
CA ASN A 57 -9.52 -1.50 -4.06
C ASN A 57 -9.09 -0.75 -2.80
N LEU A 58 -7.80 -0.40 -2.78
CA LEU A 58 -7.17 0.48 -1.82
C LEU A 58 -6.99 1.87 -2.43
N ARG A 59 -7.01 2.89 -1.59
CA ARG A 59 -6.61 4.24 -1.94
C ARG A 59 -5.80 4.87 -0.83
N ILE A 60 -4.84 5.71 -1.22
CA ILE A 60 -3.99 6.44 -0.27
C ILE A 60 -4.76 7.67 0.23
N THR A 61 -4.72 7.89 1.54
CA THR A 61 -5.20 9.13 2.16
C THR A 61 -4.35 10.31 1.70
N ASP A 62 -4.98 11.45 1.40
CA ASP A 62 -4.28 12.71 1.05
C ASP A 62 -3.26 13.14 2.12
#